data_AF-A0A1J3JWI3-F1
#
_entry.id   AF-A0A1J3JWI3-F1
#
_cell.length_a   1.000
_cell.length_b   1.000
_cell.length_c   1.000
_cell.angle_alpha   90.00
_cell.angle_beta   90.00
_cell.angle_gamma   90.00
#
_symmetry.space_group_name_H-M   'P 1'
#
loop_
_entity.id
_entity.type
_entity.pdbx_description
1 polymer ?
#
loop_
_entity_poly.entity_id
_entity_poly.type
_entity_poly.pdbx_seq_one_letter_code
_entity_poly.pdbx_strand_id
1 'polypeptide(L)'
;MVSKPKRLHFVMIPLMAQGHLIPVVDISKILAQQGNIVTLITTPQNALRFAETVERARSESSLEINVVKFPFPYKEFGLPE
;
A
#
# COMPACT_ATOMS: atom_id res chain seq x y z
N MET A 1 32.42 13.39 -4.29
CA MET A 1 31.71 12.10 -4.48
C MET A 1 30.25 12.32 -4.10
N VAL A 2 29.32 12.31 -5.05
CA VAL A 2 27.89 12.36 -4.73
C VAL A 2 27.49 10.95 -4.27
N SER A 3 27.06 10.80 -3.01
CA SER A 3 26.52 9.54 -2.51
C SER A 3 25.29 9.17 -3.35
N LYS A 4 25.21 7.94 -3.86
CA LYS A 4 23.98 7.45 -4.50
C LYS A 4 22.81 7.65 -3.53
N PRO A 5 21.66 8.19 -3.98
CA PRO A 5 20.50 8.32 -3.12
C PRO A 5 20.14 6.94 -2.57
N LYS A 6 20.06 6.83 -1.25
CA LYS A 6 19.77 5.56 -0.58
C LYS A 6 18.32 5.20 -0.88
N ARG A 7 18.11 4.07 -1.56
CA ARG A 7 16.78 3.50 -1.74
C ARG A 7 16.21 3.11 -0.38
N LEU A 8 15.09 3.70 0.00
CA LEU A 8 14.40 3.39 1.25
C LEU A 8 13.26 2.41 1.01
N HIS A 9 12.83 1.72 2.08
CA HIS A 9 11.68 0.85 2.08
C HIS A 9 10.69 1.33 3.14
N PHE A 10 9.51 1.76 2.70
CA PHE A 10 8.43 2.23 3.56
C PHE A 10 7.36 1.16 3.75
N VAL A 11 6.87 1.02 4.97
CA VAL A 11 5.72 0.17 5.30
C VAL A 11 4.56 1.07 5.72
N MET A 12 3.45 0.99 4.99
CA MET A 12 2.28 1.84 5.15
C MET A 12 1.13 1.01 5.72
N ILE A 13 0.68 1.37 6.92
CA ILE A 13 -0.39 0.66 7.65
C ILE A 13 -1.55 1.64 7.89
N PRO A 14 -2.42 1.85 6.89
CA PRO A 14 -3.57 2.73 7.04
C PRO A 14 -4.60 2.17 8.04
N LEU A 15 -5.39 3.06 8.65
CA LEU A 15 -6.67 2.66 9.21
C LEU A 15 -7.58 2.15 8.08
N MET A 16 -8.34 1.08 8.33
CA MET A 16 -9.20 0.42 7.34
C MET A 16 -10.51 1.17 7.04
N ALA A 17 -10.41 2.49 6.88
CA ALA A 17 -11.50 3.40 6.53
C ALA A 17 -11.14 4.15 5.24
N GLN A 18 -12.13 4.38 4.37
CA GLN A 18 -11.91 4.97 3.04
C GLN A 18 -11.11 6.28 3.09
N GLY A 19 -11.45 7.18 4.03
CA GLY A 19 -10.74 8.45 4.22
C GLY A 19 -9.27 8.33 4.62
N HIS A 20 -8.82 7.15 5.06
CA HIS A 20 -7.40 6.85 5.34
C HIS A 20 -6.75 6.03 4.23
N LEU A 21 -7.47 5.08 3.63
CA LEU A 21 -6.95 4.22 2.56
C LEU A 21 -6.55 5.03 1.33
N ILE A 22 -7.42 5.91 0.85
CA ILE A 22 -7.18 6.73 -0.34
C ILE A 22 -5.89 7.57 -0.19
N PRO A 23 -5.75 8.43 0.84
CA PRO A 23 -4.56 9.26 0.95
C PRO A 23 -3.29 8.44 1.20
N VAL A 24 -3.37 7.31 1.92
CA VAL A 24 -2.18 6.47 2.14
C VAL A 24 -1.72 5.78 0.86
N VAL A 25 -2.64 5.38 -0.03
CA VAL A 25 -2.29 4.88 -1.36
C VAL A 25 -1.63 5.97 -2.20
N ASP A 26 -2.13 7.20 -2.16
CA ASP A 26 -1.52 8.32 -2.89
C ASP A 26 -0.13 8.69 -2.36
N ILE A 27 0.04 8.75 -1.04
CA ILE A 27 1.36 8.93 -0.40
C ILE A 27 2.31 7.80 -0.82
N SER A 28 1.82 6.55 -0.87
CA SER A 28 2.62 5.41 -1.30
C SER A 28 3.12 5.57 -2.74
N LYS A 29 2.28 6.09 -3.64
CA LYS A 29 2.69 6.39 -5.02
C LYS A 29 3.75 7.49 -5.06
N ILE A 30 3.58 8.58 -4.31
CA ILE A 30 4.54 9.68 -4.24
C ILE A 30 5.90 9.18 -3.75
N LEU A 31 5.93 8.34 -2.70
CA LEU A 31 7.16 7.75 -2.19
C LEU A 31 7.82 6.81 -3.20
N ALA A 32 7.04 5.99 -3.91
CA ALA A 32 7.55 5.08 -4.92
C ALA A 32 8.07 5.81 -6.17
N GLN A 33 7.44 6.93 -6.58
CA GLN A 33 7.91 7.79 -7.67
C GLN A 33 9.30 8.40 -7.40
N GLN A 34 9.68 8.54 -6.13
CA GLN A 34 11.02 8.95 -5.72
C GLN A 34 12.05 7.81 -5.77
N GLY A 35 11.69 6.64 -6.30
CA GLY A 35 12.56 5.46 -6.46
C GLY A 35 12.57 4.51 -5.26
N ASN A 36 11.75 4.76 -4.25
CA ASN A 36 11.67 3.93 -3.04
C ASN A 36 10.79 2.70 -3.23
N ILE A 37 10.96 1.73 -2.33
CA ILE A 37 10.07 0.57 -2.20
C ILE A 37 8.98 0.95 -1.21
N VAL A 38 7.72 0.63 -1.51
CA VAL A 38 6.61 0.85 -0.58
C VAL A 38 5.83 -0.44 -0.40
N THR A 39 5.41 -0.75 0.83
CA THR A 39 4.57 -1.91 1.13
C THR A 39 3.34 -1.47 1.90
N LEU A 40 2.17 -1.65 1.29
CA LEU A 40 0.87 -1.41 1.90
C LEU A 40 0.42 -2.66 2.64
N ILE A 41 0.07 -2.52 3.92
CA ILE A 41 -0.54 -3.59 4.71
C ILE A 41 -2.03 -3.29 4.86
N THR A 42 -2.89 -4.23 4.50
CA THR A 42 -4.34 -4.09 4.64
C THR A 42 -5.02 -5.45 4.76
N THR A 43 -6.34 -5.47 4.95
CA THR A 43 -7.14 -6.69 4.92
C THR A 43 -7.49 -7.11 3.48
N PRO A 44 -7.78 -8.39 3.19
CA PRO A 44 -8.18 -8.84 1.86
C PRO A 44 -9.29 -8.01 1.21
N GLN A 45 -10.38 -7.71 1.94
CA GLN A 45 -11.52 -6.94 1.42
C GLN A 45 -11.11 -5.51 1.05
N ASN A 46 -10.30 -4.85 1.88
CA ASN A 46 -9.85 -3.49 1.62
C ASN A 46 -8.81 -3.40 0.49
N ALA A 47 -7.99 -4.43 0.27
CA ALA A 47 -7.04 -4.46 -0.85
C ALA A 47 -7.74 -4.33 -2.21
N LEU A 48 -8.94 -4.92 -2.35
CA LEU A 48 -9.72 -4.84 -3.59
C LEU A 48 -10.09 -3.40 -3.96
N ARG A 49 -10.21 -2.50 -2.97
CA ARG A 49 -10.62 -1.10 -3.19
C ARG A 49 -9.60 -0.26 -3.92
N PHE A 50 -8.32 -0.66 -3.91
CA PHE A 50 -7.22 0.07 -4.54
C PHE A 50 -6.35 -0.82 -5.43
N ALA A 51 -6.77 -2.06 -5.68
CA ALA A 51 -6.01 -3.03 -6.47
C ALA A 51 -5.69 -2.49 -7.86
N GLU A 52 -6.70 -1.97 -8.56
CA GLU A 52 -6.50 -1.39 -9.90
C GLU A 52 -5.53 -0.21 -9.89
N THR A 53 -5.63 0.68 -8.89
CA THR A 53 -4.71 1.82 -8.74
C THR A 53 -3.27 1.37 -8.57
N VAL A 54 -3.03 0.32 -7.77
CA VAL A 54 -1.69 -0.24 -7.55
C VAL A 54 -1.20 -0.98 -8.79
N GLU A 55 -2.05 -1.73 -9.49
CA GLU A 55 -1.68 -2.41 -10.73
C GLU A 55 -1.27 -1.41 -11.81
N ARG A 56 -2.03 -0.33 -12.03
CA ARG A 56 -1.64 0.73 -12.96
C ARG A 56 -0.32 1.39 -12.58
N ALA A 57 -0.10 1.65 -11.28
CA ALA A 57 1.15 2.18 -10.78
C ALA A 57 2.36 1.26 -11.09
N ARG A 58 2.16 -0.05 -11.01
CA ARG A 58 3.19 -1.05 -11.35
C ARG A 58 3.41 -1.15 -12.86
N SER A 59 2.35 -1.25 -13.66
CA SER A 59 2.44 -1.54 -15.09
C SER A 59 2.81 -0.32 -15.93
N GLU A 60 2.23 0.84 -15.65
CA GLU A 60 2.40 2.05 -16.47
C GLU A 60 3.59 2.90 -16.00
N SER A 61 3.86 2.90 -14.69
CA SER A 61 4.89 3.76 -14.08
C SER A 61 6.05 2.99 -13.45
N SER A 62 6.05 1.65 -13.54
CA SER A 62 7.10 0.79 -12.97
C SER A 62 7.39 1.06 -11.48
N LEU A 63 6.36 1.46 -10.71
CA LEU A 63 6.52 1.77 -9.28
C LEU A 63 6.58 0.50 -8.43
N GLU A 64 7.56 0.42 -7.52
CA GLU A 64 7.72 -0.73 -6.63
C GLU A 64 6.83 -0.62 -5.38
N ILE A 65 5.53 -0.85 -5.58
CA ILE A 65 4.53 -0.88 -4.52
C ILE A 65 4.10 -2.32 -4.29
N ASN A 66 4.28 -2.83 -3.08
CA ASN A 66 3.85 -4.16 -2.64
C ASN A 66 2.57 -4.06 -1.81
N VAL A 67 1.73 -5.09 -1.84
CA VAL A 67 0.51 -5.16 -1.02
C VAL A 67 0.50 -6.47 -0.25
N VAL A 68 0.52 -6.36 1.08
CA VAL A 68 0.40 -7.49 2.00
C VAL A 68 -1.00 -7.53 2.55
N LYS A 69 -1.69 -8.65 2.33
CA LYS A 69 -3.05 -8.90 2.83
C LYS A 69 -2.95 -9.62 4.17
N PHE A 70 -3.30 -8.94 5.24
CA PHE A 70 -3.34 -9.49 6.59
C PHE A 70 -4.77 -9.97 6.90
N PRO A 71 -4.97 -11.25 7.26
CA PRO A 71 -6.30 -11.75 7.62
C PRO A 71 -6.76 -11.06 8.91
N PHE A 72 -7.96 -10.47 8.87
CA PHE A 72 -8.58 -9.91 10.07
C PHE A 72 -9.49 -10.98 10.69
N PRO A 73 -9.39 -11.27 11.99
CA PRO A 73 -10.12 -12.36 12.62
C PRO A 73 -11.58 -11.96 12.93
N TYR A 74 -12.38 -11.72 11.88
CA TYR A 74 -13.78 -11.29 11.98
C TYR A 74 -14.60 -12.15 12.96
N LYS A 75 -14.49 -13.47 12.83
CA LYS A 75 -15.23 -14.44 13.65
C LYS A 75 -14.87 -14.39 15.14
N GLU A 76 -13.60 -14.22 15.48
CA GLU A 76 -13.13 -14.15 16.88
C GLU A 76 -13.73 -12.94 17.61
N PHE A 77 -14.03 -11.88 16.86
CA PHE A 77 -14.65 -10.66 17.38
C PHE A 77 -16.17 -10.59 17.13
N GLY A 78 -16.80 -11.67 16.65
CA GLY A 78 -18.25 -11.70 16.39
C GLY A 78 -18.72 -10.77 15.25
N LEU A 79 -17.83 -10.44 14.31
CA LEU A 79 -18.10 -9.55 13.19
C LEU A 79 -18.45 -10.35 11.92
N PRO A 80 -19.28 -9.79 11.01
CA PRO A 80 -19.53 -10.38 9.70
C PRO A 80 -18.27 -10.28 8.80
N GLU A 81 -18.11 -11.25 7.90
CA GLU A 81 -17.05 -11.29 6.87
C GLU A 81 -17.32 -10.39 5.66
#